data_AF-A0A538CM77-F1
#
_entry.id   AF-A0A538CM77-F1
#
_cell.length_a   1.000
_cell.length_b   1.000
_cell.length_c   1.000
_cell.angle_alpha   90.00
_cell.angle_beta   90.00
_cell.angle_gamma   90.00
#
_symmetry.space_group_name_H-M   'P 1'
#
loop_
_entity.id
_entity.type
_entity.pdbx_description
1 polymer ?
#
loop_
_entity_poly.entity_id
_entity_poly.type
_entity_poly.pdbx_seq_one_letter_code
_entity_poly.pdbx_strand_id
1 'polypeptide(L)'
;EDAILSADSGSAANWFARDLKLGRGHMASLSGTLATMGPGVPYAIAAKFCHPHRPAVALVGDGAMQMNGMAELITAKKYYQEWDDPRLVVLVLNNRDLNQVTWEQRALQGDPMNPMTQRIPDVRYADFAELIGLAGVRIEQPEDIGDAWRQAFEADRPFVIDAVCDPNVPPLPPHIRVDQARALVSALRKGDPEARGVITQSFKEKILEFLPGR
;
A
#
# COMPACT_ATOMS: atom_id res chain seq x y z
N GLU A 1 -15.50 9.97 5.33
CA GLU A 1 -16.41 10.71 4.42
C GLU A 1 -15.69 11.89 3.78
N ASP A 2 -14.98 12.74 4.53
CA ASP A 2 -14.30 13.91 3.96
C ASP A 2 -12.78 13.77 3.70
N ALA A 3 -12.20 12.58 3.90
CA ALA A 3 -10.76 12.38 3.67
C ALA A 3 -10.39 12.55 2.18
N ILE A 4 -9.25 13.19 1.92
CA ILE A 4 -8.64 13.25 0.60
C ILE A 4 -7.64 12.11 0.50
N LEU A 5 -7.79 11.25 -0.51
CA LEU A 5 -6.99 10.05 -0.66
C LEU A 5 -5.92 10.25 -1.73
N SER A 6 -4.74 9.70 -1.51
CA SER A 6 -3.75 9.51 -2.56
C SER A 6 -3.23 8.07 -2.53
N ALA A 7 -2.73 7.59 -3.66
CA ALA A 7 -2.08 6.29 -3.73
C ALA A 7 -0.83 6.31 -4.62
N ASP A 8 0.10 5.42 -4.28
CA ASP A 8 1.27 5.14 -5.11
C ASP A 8 1.00 4.06 -6.16
N SER A 9 1.80 4.12 -7.24
CA SER A 9 1.84 3.05 -8.24
C SER A 9 2.45 1.78 -7.64
N GLY A 10 1.94 0.63 -8.05
CA GLY A 10 2.31 -0.68 -7.53
C GLY A 10 1.09 -1.45 -7.05
N SER A 11 1.28 -2.45 -6.19
CA SER A 11 0.16 -3.25 -5.68
C SER A 11 -0.83 -2.41 -4.84
N ALA A 12 -0.36 -1.34 -4.19
CA ALA A 12 -1.19 -0.35 -3.52
C ALA A 12 -2.28 0.25 -4.44
N ALA A 13 -1.98 0.49 -5.72
CA ALA A 13 -2.94 0.99 -6.69
C ALA A 13 -4.07 -0.01 -6.98
N ASN A 14 -3.77 -1.32 -6.96
CA ASN A 14 -4.77 -2.36 -7.16
C ASN A 14 -5.78 -2.38 -6.01
N TRP A 15 -5.29 -2.35 -4.77
CA TRP A 15 -6.15 -2.30 -3.57
C TRP A 15 -6.94 -1.00 -3.50
N PHE A 16 -6.29 0.13 -3.80
CA PHE A 16 -6.95 1.43 -3.91
C PHE A 16 -8.12 1.41 -4.90
N ALA A 17 -7.93 0.81 -6.08
CA ALA A 17 -8.96 0.75 -7.11
C ALA A 17 -10.10 -0.24 -6.80
N ARG A 18 -9.79 -1.33 -6.08
CA ARG A 18 -10.74 -2.43 -5.83
C ARG A 18 -11.53 -2.26 -4.54
N ASP A 19 -10.86 -1.81 -3.48
CA ASP A 19 -11.38 -1.94 -2.12
C ASP A 19 -11.97 -0.61 -1.60
N LEU A 20 -11.59 0.53 -2.19
CA LEU A 20 -12.13 1.84 -1.80
C LEU A 20 -13.45 2.16 -2.53
N LYS A 21 -14.47 2.52 -1.75
CA LYS A 21 -15.76 2.98 -2.26
C LYS A 21 -15.74 4.50 -2.41
N LEU A 22 -15.51 4.99 -3.62
CA LEU A 22 -15.51 6.42 -3.93
C LEU A 22 -16.89 6.86 -4.44
N GLY A 23 -17.46 7.86 -3.77
CA GLY A 23 -18.74 8.48 -4.11
C GLY A 23 -18.55 9.88 -4.71
N ARG A 24 -19.67 10.51 -5.08
CA ARG A 24 -19.68 11.90 -5.55
C ARG A 24 -19.12 12.82 -4.47
N GLY A 25 -18.12 13.63 -4.83
CA GLY A 25 -17.50 14.60 -3.91
C GLY A 25 -16.27 14.07 -3.17
N HIS A 26 -16.01 12.76 -3.17
CA HIS A 26 -14.74 12.23 -2.68
C HIS A 26 -13.60 12.67 -3.61
N MET A 27 -12.45 12.99 -3.01
CA MET A 27 -11.25 13.39 -3.73
C MET A 27 -10.20 12.31 -3.57
N ALA A 28 -9.72 11.79 -4.69
CA ALA A 28 -8.75 10.71 -4.71
C ALA A 28 -7.80 10.88 -5.89
N SER A 29 -6.50 10.69 -5.70
CA SER A 29 -5.49 10.84 -6.76
C SER A 29 -4.46 9.70 -6.74
N LEU A 30 -3.99 9.32 -7.93
CA LEU A 30 -2.87 8.41 -8.12
C LEU A 30 -2.20 8.70 -9.47
N SER A 31 -0.97 8.26 -9.66
CA SER A 31 -0.30 8.38 -10.95
C SER A 31 -0.74 7.27 -11.90
N GLY A 32 -1.82 7.50 -12.63
CA GLY A 32 -2.45 6.46 -13.46
C GLY A 32 -1.73 6.24 -14.78
N THR A 33 -1.56 7.31 -15.56
CA THR A 33 -1.02 7.22 -16.93
C THR A 33 0.48 6.97 -16.95
N LEU A 34 1.24 7.68 -16.10
CA LEU A 34 2.69 7.52 -16.03
C LEU A 34 3.11 6.33 -15.16
N ALA A 35 2.22 5.86 -14.28
CA ALA A 35 2.50 4.78 -13.33
C ALA A 35 3.78 5.03 -12.49
N THR A 36 4.00 6.28 -12.08
CA THR A 36 5.21 6.65 -11.32
C THR A 36 5.09 6.27 -9.84
N MET A 37 6.19 5.76 -9.27
CA MET A 37 6.32 5.50 -7.83
C MET A 37 6.77 6.76 -7.10
N GLY A 38 6.34 6.91 -5.85
CA GLY A 38 6.70 8.04 -4.99
C GLY A 38 5.75 9.24 -4.93
N PRO A 39 4.70 9.43 -5.77
CA PRO A 39 3.79 10.56 -5.61
C PRO A 39 2.81 10.43 -4.44
N GLY A 40 2.59 9.25 -3.87
CA GLY A 40 1.55 9.02 -2.85
C GLY A 40 1.63 9.99 -1.66
N VAL A 41 2.76 10.04 -0.97
CA VAL A 41 2.97 10.95 0.17
C VAL A 41 2.98 12.43 -0.26
N PRO A 42 3.74 12.86 -1.30
CA PRO A 42 3.67 14.22 -1.81
C PRO A 42 2.26 14.70 -2.17
N TYR A 43 1.42 13.85 -2.77
CA TYR A 43 0.05 14.20 -3.14
C TYR A 43 -0.81 14.44 -1.90
N ALA A 44 -0.64 13.65 -0.84
CA ALA A 44 -1.36 13.88 0.41
C ALA A 44 -0.89 15.16 1.12
N ILE A 45 0.41 15.46 1.09
CA ILE A 45 0.95 16.74 1.61
C ILE A 45 0.38 17.92 0.80
N ALA A 46 0.35 17.83 -0.53
CA ALA A 46 -0.25 18.86 -1.38
C ALA A 46 -1.74 19.04 -1.05
N ALA A 47 -2.48 17.94 -0.83
CA ALA A 47 -3.87 17.99 -0.40
C ALA A 47 -4.05 18.74 0.93
N LYS A 48 -3.13 18.56 1.90
CA LYS A 48 -3.12 19.31 3.15
C LYS A 48 -2.91 20.81 2.95
N PHE A 49 -2.05 21.23 2.01
CA PHE A 49 -1.91 22.66 1.69
C PHE A 49 -3.13 23.23 0.96
N CYS A 50 -3.76 22.48 0.06
CA CYS A 50 -4.95 22.94 -0.67
C CYS A 50 -6.24 22.91 0.16
N HIS A 51 -6.33 21.98 1.12
CA HIS A 51 -7.50 21.73 1.95
C HIS A 51 -7.08 21.47 3.41
N PRO A 52 -6.55 22.49 4.12
CA PRO A 52 -5.93 22.32 5.44
C PRO A 52 -6.88 21.80 6.53
N HIS A 53 -8.18 22.01 6.38
CA HIS A 53 -9.25 21.58 7.29
C HIS A 53 -9.73 20.14 7.08
N ARG A 54 -9.24 19.43 6.06
CA ARG A 54 -9.66 18.04 5.75
C ARG A 54 -8.55 17.04 6.06
N PRO A 55 -8.86 15.86 6.59
CA PRO A 55 -7.86 14.81 6.73
C PRO A 55 -7.37 14.34 5.35
N ALA A 56 -6.11 13.94 5.27
CA ALA A 56 -5.53 13.34 4.07
C ALA A 56 -4.97 11.94 4.39
N VAL A 57 -5.09 11.01 3.45
CA VAL A 57 -4.60 9.63 3.60
C VAL A 57 -3.80 9.22 2.37
N ALA A 58 -2.55 8.82 2.55
CA ALA A 58 -1.72 8.24 1.49
C ALA A 58 -1.65 6.71 1.65
N LEU A 59 -2.02 5.97 0.61
CA LEU A 59 -1.87 4.52 0.52
C LEU A 59 -0.64 4.19 -0.32
N VAL A 60 0.42 3.72 0.32
CA VAL A 60 1.73 3.59 -0.32
C VAL A 60 2.35 2.23 -0.06
N GLY A 61 3.20 1.79 -1.00
CA GLY A 61 4.06 0.62 -0.78
C GLY A 61 5.34 0.99 -0.06
N ASP A 62 5.93 0.05 0.65
CA ASP A 62 7.28 0.14 1.23
C ASP A 62 8.37 0.50 0.22
N GLY A 63 8.30 0.00 -1.02
CA GLY A 63 9.20 0.40 -2.11
C GLY A 63 9.11 1.90 -2.43
N ALA A 64 7.91 2.48 -2.47
CA ALA A 64 7.72 3.91 -2.68
C ALA A 64 8.18 4.74 -1.45
N MET A 65 7.99 4.20 -0.25
CA MET A 65 8.53 4.81 0.97
C MET A 65 10.05 4.89 0.97
N GLN A 66 10.74 3.85 0.48
CA GLN A 66 12.21 3.84 0.36
C GLN A 66 12.72 4.74 -0.78
N MET A 67 11.88 5.06 -1.77
CA MET A 67 12.25 5.93 -2.88
C MET A 67 12.33 7.40 -2.45
N ASN A 68 11.24 7.94 -1.89
CA ASN A 68 11.16 9.31 -1.40
C ASN A 68 10.19 9.49 -0.22
N GLY A 69 9.27 8.55 0.03
CA GLY A 69 8.23 8.73 1.05
C GLY A 69 8.76 9.01 2.46
N MET A 70 9.88 8.40 2.88
CA MET A 70 10.52 8.72 4.16
C MET A 70 11.04 10.17 4.23
N ALA A 71 11.62 10.68 3.14
CA ALA A 71 12.06 12.08 3.09
C ALA A 71 10.86 13.04 3.18
N GLU A 72 9.72 12.66 2.61
CA GLU A 72 8.50 13.45 2.68
C GLU A 72 7.85 13.46 4.07
N LEU A 73 8.11 12.47 4.93
CA LEU A 73 7.73 12.56 6.34
C LEU A 73 8.45 13.72 7.05
N ILE A 74 9.69 14.03 6.66
CA ILE A 74 10.42 15.21 7.17
C ILE A 74 9.72 16.50 6.69
N THR A 75 9.27 16.53 5.43
CA THR A 75 8.43 17.63 4.90
C THR A 75 7.15 17.78 5.72
N ALA A 76 6.41 16.69 5.94
CA ALA A 76 5.19 16.72 6.75
C ALA A 76 5.47 17.23 8.18
N LYS A 77 6.55 16.74 8.82
CA LYS A 77 6.96 17.20 10.15
C LYS A 77 7.25 18.70 10.22
N LYS A 78 7.81 19.28 9.15
CA LYS A 78 8.11 20.70 9.10
C LYS A 78 6.86 21.57 9.06
N TYR A 79 5.81 21.14 8.37
CA TYR A 79 4.69 22.02 8.01
C TYR A 79 3.36 21.68 8.67
N TYR A 80 3.22 20.54 9.35
CA TYR A 80 1.88 20.10 9.79
C TYR A 80 1.19 21.04 10.77
N GLN A 81 1.94 21.86 11.53
CA GLN A 81 1.36 22.86 12.42
C GLN A 81 0.73 24.06 11.68
N GLU A 82 0.96 24.20 10.37
CA GLU A 82 0.32 25.21 9.53
C GLU A 82 -1.06 24.76 9.01
N TRP A 83 -1.44 23.49 9.22
CA TRP A 83 -2.72 22.96 8.79
C TRP A 83 -3.75 23.05 9.93
N ASP A 84 -4.95 23.55 9.62
CA ASP A 84 -6.07 23.60 10.59
C ASP A 84 -6.39 22.24 11.21
N ASP A 85 -6.31 21.19 10.39
CA ASP A 85 -6.41 19.80 10.78
C ASP A 85 -5.06 19.11 10.55
N PRO A 86 -4.35 18.61 11.58
CA PRO A 86 -3.02 18.03 11.39
C PRO A 86 -3.04 16.60 10.81
N ARG A 87 -4.22 16.00 10.62
CA ARG A 87 -4.37 14.59 10.25
C ARG A 87 -3.96 14.33 8.80
N LEU A 88 -2.71 13.90 8.66
CA LEU A 88 -2.15 13.25 7.49
C LEU A 88 -1.80 11.82 7.89
N VAL A 89 -2.51 10.82 7.36
CA VAL A 89 -2.24 9.41 7.64
C VAL A 89 -1.50 8.80 6.46
N VAL A 90 -0.34 8.19 6.69
CA VAL A 90 0.39 7.43 5.67
C VAL A 90 0.27 5.94 6.02
N LEU A 91 -0.52 5.22 5.23
CA LEU A 91 -0.60 3.76 5.30
C LEU A 91 0.48 3.17 4.39
N VAL A 92 1.47 2.53 5.00
CA VAL A 92 2.50 1.78 4.32
C VAL A 92 2.11 0.30 4.28
N LEU A 93 1.94 -0.24 3.09
CA LEU A 93 1.77 -1.68 2.87
C LEU A 93 3.17 -2.31 2.75
N ASN A 94 3.67 -2.82 3.86
CA ASN A 94 5.03 -3.32 4.01
C ASN A 94 5.07 -4.84 3.78
N ASN A 95 5.42 -5.25 2.56
CA ASN A 95 5.52 -6.65 2.15
C ASN A 95 6.95 -7.09 1.81
N ARG A 96 7.91 -6.17 1.91
CA ARG A 96 9.35 -6.33 1.65
C ARG A 96 9.65 -6.75 0.21
N ASP A 97 8.78 -6.36 -0.71
CA ASP A 97 8.77 -6.80 -2.10
C ASP A 97 8.34 -5.67 -3.05
N LEU A 98 9.02 -5.54 -4.19
CA LEU A 98 8.54 -4.73 -5.32
C LEU A 98 7.38 -5.46 -6.02
N ASN A 99 6.28 -5.53 -5.30
CA ASN A 99 5.28 -6.58 -5.45
C ASN A 99 4.55 -6.59 -6.79
N GLN A 100 4.30 -5.42 -7.36
CA GLN A 100 3.72 -5.32 -8.70
C GLN A 100 4.62 -5.99 -9.75
N VAL A 101 5.94 -5.78 -9.67
CA VAL A 101 6.90 -6.40 -10.60
C VAL A 101 6.92 -7.92 -10.41
N THR A 102 6.91 -8.37 -9.16
CA THR A 102 6.85 -9.80 -8.80
C THR A 102 5.63 -10.47 -9.42
N TRP A 103 4.46 -9.83 -9.32
CA TRP A 103 3.22 -10.39 -9.88
C TRP A 103 3.14 -10.30 -11.40
N GLU A 104 3.70 -9.27 -12.02
CA GLU A 104 3.79 -9.19 -13.48
C GLU A 104 4.70 -10.28 -14.07
N GLN A 105 5.85 -10.54 -13.45
CA GLN A 105 6.73 -11.64 -13.88
C GLN A 105 6.01 -12.99 -13.78
N ARG A 106 5.34 -13.25 -12.65
CA ARG A 106 4.60 -14.49 -12.44
C ARG A 106 3.42 -14.64 -13.39
N ALA A 107 2.55 -13.65 -13.47
CA ALA A 107 1.24 -13.76 -14.10
C ALA A 107 1.21 -13.37 -15.59
N LEU A 108 2.19 -12.59 -16.07
CA LEU A 108 2.25 -12.16 -17.48
C LEU A 108 3.39 -12.84 -18.24
N GLN A 109 4.56 -12.98 -17.61
CA GLN A 109 5.75 -13.56 -18.25
C GLN A 109 5.91 -15.06 -17.95
N GLY A 110 5.30 -15.54 -16.87
CA GLY A 110 5.44 -16.92 -16.42
C GLY A 110 6.86 -17.22 -15.93
N ASP A 111 7.51 -16.21 -15.37
CA ASP A 111 8.84 -16.26 -14.79
C ASP A 111 8.77 -16.15 -13.26
N PRO A 112 9.66 -16.84 -12.54
CA PRO A 112 9.71 -16.76 -11.09
C PRO A 112 10.15 -15.37 -10.64
N MET A 113 9.80 -15.01 -9.41
CA MET A 113 10.39 -13.88 -8.71
C MET A 113 11.94 -13.94 -8.76
N ASN A 114 12.58 -12.80 -9.03
CA ASN A 114 13.99 -12.54 -8.85
C ASN A 114 14.27 -11.80 -7.51
N PRO A 115 14.74 -12.51 -6.47
CA PRO A 115 14.98 -11.93 -5.16
C PRO A 115 16.03 -10.82 -5.14
N MET A 116 16.96 -10.80 -6.09
CA MET A 116 18.05 -9.81 -6.11
C MET A 116 17.58 -8.39 -6.43
N THR A 117 16.45 -8.27 -7.13
CA THR A 117 15.92 -6.97 -7.56
C THR A 117 14.60 -6.62 -6.90
N GLN A 118 13.84 -7.62 -6.46
CA GLN A 118 12.49 -7.42 -5.93
C GLN A 118 12.43 -7.40 -4.41
N ARG A 119 13.27 -8.16 -3.70
CA ARG A 119 13.29 -8.09 -2.23
C ARG A 119 13.98 -6.80 -1.79
N ILE A 120 13.29 -6.04 -0.94
CA ILE A 120 13.84 -4.82 -0.35
C ILE A 120 13.99 -5.00 1.16
N PRO A 121 14.91 -4.25 1.81
CA PRO A 121 15.09 -4.33 3.25
C PRO A 121 13.82 -4.00 4.03
N ASP A 122 13.59 -4.67 5.15
CA ASP A 122 12.53 -4.28 6.09
C ASP A 122 12.92 -2.98 6.79
N VAL A 123 12.03 -2.00 6.73
CA VAL A 123 12.18 -0.72 7.42
C VAL A 123 11.00 -0.57 8.38
N ARG A 124 11.29 -0.03 9.56
CA ARG A 124 10.32 0.26 10.61
C ARG A 124 9.79 1.68 10.41
N TYR A 125 8.83 1.85 9.51
CA TYR A 125 8.39 3.19 9.09
C TYR A 125 7.67 3.95 10.21
N ALA A 126 6.92 3.23 11.05
CA ALA A 126 6.30 3.80 12.24
C ALA A 126 7.36 4.32 13.24
N ASP A 127 8.38 3.51 13.55
CA ASP A 127 9.48 3.88 14.44
C ASP A 127 10.25 5.11 13.88
N PHE A 128 10.44 5.19 12.56
CA PHE A 128 11.03 6.37 11.93
C PHE A 128 10.16 7.63 12.08
N ALA A 129 8.83 7.49 11.95
CA ALA A 129 7.91 8.60 12.16
C ALA A 129 7.99 9.13 13.60
N GLU A 130 7.99 8.23 14.59
CA GLU A 130 8.18 8.60 16.00
C GLU A 130 9.52 9.28 16.25
N LEU A 131 10.60 8.77 15.66
CA LEU A 131 11.95 9.33 15.78
C LEU A 131 12.02 10.80 15.35
N ILE A 132 11.29 11.19 14.31
CA ILE A 132 11.25 12.57 13.81
C ILE A 132 10.13 13.41 14.48
N GLY A 133 9.45 12.86 15.49
CA GLY A 133 8.41 13.55 16.26
C GLY A 133 7.05 13.62 15.57
N LEU A 134 6.77 12.68 14.66
CA LEU A 134 5.42 12.33 14.21
C LEU A 134 4.88 11.18 15.08
N ALA A 135 3.69 10.67 14.75
CA ALA A 135 3.14 9.49 15.40
C ALA A 135 3.16 8.29 14.44
N GLY A 136 3.14 7.08 14.98
CA GLY A 136 2.99 5.90 14.15
C GLY A 136 2.70 4.63 14.94
N VAL A 137 2.22 3.61 14.23
CA VAL A 137 2.05 2.26 14.76
C VAL A 137 2.41 1.25 13.69
N ARG A 138 3.07 0.17 14.09
CA ARG A 138 3.28 -0.98 13.22
C ARG A 138 2.25 -2.06 13.52
N ILE A 139 1.59 -2.54 12.48
CA ILE A 139 0.61 -3.62 12.55
C ILE A 139 1.31 -4.90 12.08
N GLU A 140 1.29 -5.92 12.93
CA GLU A 140 1.79 -7.26 12.58
C GLU A 140 0.68 -8.32 12.60
N GLN A 141 -0.49 -8.00 13.16
CA GLN A 141 -1.66 -8.88 13.21
C GLN A 141 -2.93 -8.18 12.70
N PRO A 142 -3.84 -8.89 12.00
CA PRO A 142 -5.07 -8.31 11.47
C PRO A 142 -6.01 -7.68 12.52
N GLU A 143 -6.04 -8.22 13.74
CA GLU A 143 -6.85 -7.72 14.84
C GLU A 143 -6.52 -6.27 15.24
N ASP A 144 -5.28 -5.83 15.01
CA ASP A 144 -4.83 -4.48 15.38
C ASP A 144 -5.25 -3.40 14.36
N ILE A 145 -5.79 -3.79 13.20
CA ILE A 145 -6.15 -2.87 12.11
C ILE A 145 -7.16 -1.82 12.58
N GLY A 146 -8.20 -2.24 13.31
CA GLY A 146 -9.24 -1.32 13.79
C GLY A 146 -8.68 -0.26 14.74
N ASP A 147 -7.82 -0.70 15.67
CA ASP A 147 -7.21 0.17 16.67
C ASP A 147 -6.16 1.10 16.07
N ALA A 148 -5.42 0.66 15.05
CA ALA A 148 -4.46 1.51 14.35
C ALA A 148 -5.15 2.67 13.61
N TRP A 149 -6.25 2.41 12.91
CA TRP A 149 -7.02 3.47 12.23
C TRP A 149 -7.65 4.45 13.22
N ARG A 150 -8.16 3.95 14.36
CA ARG A 150 -8.68 4.80 15.43
C ARG A 150 -7.59 5.75 15.95
N GLN A 151 -6.42 5.21 16.31
CA GLN A 151 -5.27 6.01 16.73
C GLN A 151 -4.86 7.05 15.68
N ALA A 152 -4.82 6.65 14.40
CA ALA A 152 -4.42 7.55 13.32
C ALA A 152 -5.36 8.75 13.13
N PHE A 153 -6.67 8.56 13.32
CA PHE A 153 -7.66 9.65 13.19
C PHE A 153 -7.90 10.45 14.48
N GLU A 154 -7.47 9.93 15.63
CA GLU A 154 -7.43 10.63 16.92
C GLU A 154 -6.12 11.41 17.14
N ALA A 155 -5.09 11.17 16.33
CA ALA A 155 -3.79 11.79 16.46
C ALA A 155 -3.81 13.32 16.24
N ASP A 156 -2.99 14.01 17.01
CA ASP A 156 -2.79 15.47 16.97
C ASP A 156 -1.68 15.92 16.01
N ARG A 157 -1.15 14.99 15.22
CA ARG A 157 -0.02 15.16 14.29
C ARG A 157 -0.10 14.11 13.17
N PRO A 158 0.68 14.25 12.08
CA PRO A 158 0.76 13.23 11.05
C PRO A 158 1.10 11.85 11.63
N PHE A 159 0.50 10.81 11.05
CA PHE A 159 0.50 9.47 11.60
C PHE A 159 0.91 8.45 10.53
N VAL A 160 1.83 7.55 10.85
CA VAL A 160 2.26 6.46 9.95
C VAL A 160 1.71 5.13 10.46
N ILE A 161 0.92 4.46 9.63
CA ILE A 161 0.53 3.06 9.84
C ILE A 161 1.47 2.20 9.00
N ASP A 162 2.35 1.44 9.64
CA ASP A 162 3.27 0.48 8.99
C ASP A 162 2.65 -0.91 9.07
N ALA A 163 1.94 -1.34 8.02
CA ALA A 163 1.20 -2.60 8.01
C ALA A 163 2.03 -3.72 7.35
N VAL A 164 2.47 -4.69 8.15
CA VAL A 164 3.16 -5.87 7.64
C VAL A 164 2.17 -6.74 6.87
N CYS A 165 2.44 -6.94 5.59
CA CYS A 165 1.58 -7.63 4.65
C CYS A 165 2.28 -8.87 4.09
N ASP A 166 1.50 -9.89 3.70
CA ASP A 166 2.03 -11.06 3.01
C ASP A 166 2.31 -10.72 1.54
N PRO A 167 3.58 -10.83 1.06
CA PRO A 167 3.93 -10.52 -0.33
C PRO A 167 3.29 -11.49 -1.35
N ASN A 168 2.81 -12.64 -0.89
CA ASN A 168 2.24 -13.67 -1.75
C ASN A 168 0.73 -13.55 -1.96
N VAL A 169 0.10 -12.49 -1.43
CA VAL A 169 -1.29 -12.15 -1.78
C VAL A 169 -1.32 -11.62 -3.22
N PRO A 170 -2.01 -12.28 -4.15
CA PRO A 170 -1.97 -11.90 -5.53
C PRO A 170 -2.94 -10.73 -5.80
N PRO A 171 -2.51 -9.67 -6.51
CA PRO A 171 -3.41 -8.61 -6.96
C PRO A 171 -4.20 -9.11 -8.19
N LEU A 172 -5.03 -10.14 -8.00
CA LEU A 172 -5.73 -10.78 -9.11
C LEU A 172 -6.86 -9.88 -9.63
N PRO A 173 -7.00 -9.78 -10.97
CA PRO A 173 -8.21 -9.22 -11.55
C PRO A 173 -9.41 -10.15 -11.26
N PRO A 174 -10.65 -9.62 -11.19
CA PRO A 174 -11.86 -10.39 -10.91
C PRO A 174 -12.13 -11.51 -11.93
N HIS A 175 -11.47 -11.47 -13.09
CA HIS A 175 -11.51 -12.51 -14.10
C HIS A 175 -10.09 -12.91 -14.50
N ILE A 176 -9.57 -13.98 -13.89
CA ILE A 176 -8.27 -14.55 -14.28
C ILE A 176 -8.41 -15.14 -15.68
N ARG A 177 -7.61 -14.64 -16.62
CA ARG A 177 -7.58 -15.19 -17.97
C ARG A 177 -6.76 -16.49 -18.01
N VAL A 178 -7.11 -17.38 -18.93
CA VAL A 178 -6.48 -18.72 -19.07
C VAL A 178 -4.96 -18.62 -19.32
N ASP A 179 -4.53 -17.60 -20.05
CA ASP A 179 -3.11 -17.28 -20.28
C ASP A 179 -2.37 -16.91 -18.99
N GLN A 180 -2.97 -16.07 -18.14
CA GLN A 180 -2.39 -15.71 -16.83
C GLN A 180 -2.27 -16.92 -15.90
N ALA A 181 -3.27 -17.80 -15.89
CA ALA A 181 -3.21 -19.04 -15.12
C ALA A 181 -2.08 -19.96 -15.62
N ARG A 182 -1.88 -20.07 -16.95
CA ARG A 182 -0.76 -20.84 -17.52
C ARG A 182 0.60 -20.24 -17.17
N ALA A 183 0.71 -18.90 -17.23
CA ALA A 183 1.92 -18.19 -16.85
C ALA A 183 2.28 -18.44 -15.38
N LEU A 184 1.32 -18.29 -14.47
CA LEU A 184 1.54 -18.55 -13.05
C LEU A 184 2.02 -20.00 -12.79
N VAL A 185 1.41 -20.99 -13.45
CA VAL A 185 1.86 -22.39 -13.36
C VAL A 185 3.27 -22.57 -13.91
N SER A 186 3.63 -21.87 -14.99
CA SER A 186 4.99 -21.86 -15.53
C SER A 186 5.99 -21.31 -14.53
N ALA A 187 5.72 -20.15 -13.92
CA ALA A 187 6.59 -19.54 -12.92
C ALA A 187 6.85 -20.48 -11.73
N LEU A 188 5.81 -21.12 -11.20
CA LEU A 188 5.93 -22.10 -10.12
C LEU A 188 6.76 -23.32 -10.51
N ARG A 189 6.59 -23.84 -11.73
CA ARG A 189 7.39 -24.97 -12.25
C ARG A 189 8.86 -24.62 -12.47
N LYS A 190 9.15 -23.36 -12.79
CA LYS A 190 10.52 -22.84 -12.95
C LYS A 190 11.23 -22.60 -11.60
N GLY A 191 10.59 -22.90 -10.48
CA GLY A 191 11.21 -22.86 -9.15
C GLY A 191 11.08 -21.52 -8.45
N ASP A 192 9.90 -20.88 -8.53
CA ASP A 192 9.63 -19.66 -7.77
C ASP A 192 9.95 -19.85 -6.28
N PRO A 193 10.79 -18.98 -5.69
CA PRO A 193 11.26 -19.15 -4.32
C PRO A 193 10.12 -19.10 -3.29
N GLU A 194 8.99 -18.48 -3.61
CA GLU A 194 7.83 -18.32 -2.74
C GLU A 194 6.65 -19.21 -3.13
N ALA A 195 6.89 -20.28 -3.91
CA ALA A 195 5.83 -21.12 -4.49
C ALA A 195 4.77 -21.59 -3.49
N ARG A 196 5.18 -21.99 -2.27
CA ARG A 196 4.25 -22.44 -1.22
C ARG A 196 3.32 -21.32 -0.74
N GLY A 197 3.84 -20.12 -0.57
CA GLY A 197 3.07 -18.95 -0.15
C GLY A 197 2.05 -18.57 -1.22
N VAL A 198 2.49 -18.49 -2.48
CA VAL A 198 1.64 -18.19 -3.64
C VAL A 198 0.46 -19.16 -3.74
N ILE A 199 0.70 -20.47 -3.65
CA ILE A 199 -0.35 -21.49 -3.72
C ILE A 199 -1.35 -21.33 -2.57
N THR A 200 -0.85 -21.12 -1.35
CA THR A 200 -1.69 -20.99 -0.15
C THR A 200 -2.61 -19.79 -0.24
N GLN A 201 -2.07 -18.63 -0.63
CA GLN A 201 -2.85 -17.39 -0.72
C GLN A 201 -3.85 -17.41 -1.89
N SER A 202 -3.45 -17.94 -3.05
CA SER A 202 -4.36 -18.11 -4.19
C SER A 202 -5.57 -18.98 -3.84
N PHE A 203 -5.37 -20.02 -3.03
CA PHE A 203 -6.47 -20.89 -2.58
C PHE A 203 -7.39 -20.17 -1.58
N LYS A 204 -6.82 -19.41 -0.63
CA LYS A 204 -7.59 -18.62 0.34
C LYS A 204 -8.46 -17.58 -0.34
N GLU A 205 -7.93 -16.81 -1.29
CA GLU A 205 -8.71 -15.81 -2.01
C GLU A 205 -9.88 -16.43 -2.78
N LYS A 206 -9.64 -17.56 -3.45
CA LYS A 206 -10.71 -18.25 -4.17
C LYS A 206 -11.82 -18.71 -3.23
N ILE A 207 -11.49 -19.22 -2.04
CA ILE A 207 -12.52 -19.56 -1.03
C ILE A 207 -13.32 -18.31 -0.64
N LEU A 208 -12.66 -17.18 -0.44
CA LEU A 208 -13.32 -15.92 -0.07
C LEU A 208 -14.24 -15.40 -1.18
N GLU A 209 -13.89 -15.57 -2.46
CA GLU A 209 -14.77 -15.24 -3.59
C GLU A 209 -16.04 -16.10 -3.63
N PHE A 210 -15.96 -17.37 -3.22
CA PHE A 210 -17.12 -18.28 -3.22
C PHE A 210 -18.00 -18.16 -1.96
N LEU A 211 -17.57 -17.43 -0.93
CA LEU A 211 -18.37 -17.15 0.25
C LEU A 211 -19.32 -15.97 -0.04
N PRO A 212 -20.65 -16.16 -0.03
CA PRO A 212 -21.58 -15.08 -0.27
C PRO A 212 -21.58 -14.12 0.92
N GLY A 213 -21.16 -12.87 0.68
CA GLY A 213 -21.43 -11.74 1.58
C GLY A 213 -20.21 -10.89 1.92
N ARG A 214 -19.99 -9.84 1.13
CA ARG A 214 -19.48 -8.54 1.59
C ARG A 214 -20.01 -7.42 0.69
#